data_AF-A0A855QER5-F1
#
_entry.id   AF-A0A855QER5-F1
#
_cell.length_a   1.000
_cell.length_b   1.000
_cell.length_c   1.000
_cell.angle_alpha   90.00
_cell.angle_beta   90.00
_cell.angle_gamma   90.00
#
_symmetry.space_group_name_H-M   'P 1'
#
loop_
_entity.id
_entity.type
_entity.pdbx_description
1 polymer ?
#
loop_
_entity_poly.entity_id
_entity_poly.type
_entity_poly.pdbx_seq_one_letter_code
_entity_poly.pdbx_strand_id
1 'polypeptide(L)'
;MKRQRGAALLLVLWVLALLSVLLGGLAGWVQLESRQALWLRQHTQTVLAAEAGIAQVMADRRWVADGRDIPLAFDDAQLHVSLRSERGKLYLINADLQDLTHLALACGATPAQATQLAKALEVRRHQGLAPFRVLEEVRQLPGMTQTLYSQLLPEITLWSDLDRPDPAFASPLMRKALNLPRQNAEGVDPGEVLVVDSRAERPGGYQARLQVTVLLSPSEDSAQPYRVLRWQE
;
A
#
# COMPACT_ATOMS: atom_id res chain seq x y z
N MET A 1 -57.34 -58.49 -1.99
CA MET A 1 -56.52 -57.51 -2.76
C MET A 1 -56.27 -56.21 -1.96
N LYS A 2 -55.64 -56.25 -0.77
CA LYS A 2 -55.44 -55.04 0.10
C LYS A 2 -53.98 -54.71 0.47
N ARG A 3 -52.98 -55.35 -0.16
CA ARG A 3 -51.54 -55.17 0.19
C ARG A 3 -50.76 -54.11 -0.62
N GLN A 4 -51.32 -53.57 -1.71
CA GLN A 4 -50.58 -52.63 -2.59
C GLN A 4 -50.59 -51.16 -2.11
N ARG A 5 -51.51 -50.76 -1.22
CA ARG A 5 -51.62 -49.36 -0.75
C ARG A 5 -50.48 -48.94 0.19
N GLY A 6 -49.89 -49.87 0.93
CA GLY A 6 -48.76 -49.57 1.84
C GLY A 6 -47.45 -49.28 1.11
N ALA A 7 -47.17 -50.01 0.02
CA ALA A 7 -45.97 -49.79 -0.78
C ALA A 7 -46.00 -48.45 -1.55
N ALA A 8 -47.17 -48.07 -2.07
CA ALA A 8 -47.34 -46.78 -2.75
C ALA A 8 -47.13 -45.60 -1.79
N LEU A 9 -47.62 -45.70 -0.55
CA LEU A 9 -47.46 -44.64 0.46
C LEU A 9 -45.99 -44.49 0.91
N LEU A 10 -45.28 -45.61 1.08
CA LEU A 10 -43.84 -45.58 1.36
C LEU A 10 -43.05 -44.91 0.22
N LEU A 11 -43.38 -45.21 -1.04
CA LEU A 11 -42.72 -44.63 -2.20
C LEU A 11 -42.95 -43.10 -2.26
N VAL A 12 -44.20 -42.65 -2.05
CA VAL A 12 -44.52 -41.21 -2.01
C VAL A 12 -43.77 -40.50 -0.89
N LEU A 13 -43.74 -41.08 0.32
CA LEU A 13 -42.96 -40.51 1.43
C LEU A 13 -41.48 -40.41 1.10
N TRP A 14 -40.90 -41.43 0.46
CA TRP A 14 -39.51 -41.40 0.03
C TRP A 14 -39.25 -40.36 -1.05
N VAL A 15 -40.15 -40.21 -2.03
CA VAL A 15 -40.04 -39.17 -3.06
C VAL A 15 -40.14 -37.77 -2.44
N LEU A 16 -41.09 -37.55 -1.52
CA LEU A 16 -41.21 -36.29 -0.79
C LEU A 16 -39.96 -35.99 0.05
N ALA A 17 -39.38 -37.00 0.69
CA ALA A 17 -38.14 -36.86 1.44
C ALA A 17 -36.96 -36.47 0.51
N LEU A 18 -36.79 -37.15 -0.61
CA LEU A 18 -35.75 -36.84 -1.61
C LEU A 18 -35.93 -35.44 -2.21
N LEU A 19 -37.16 -35.07 -2.57
CA LEU A 19 -37.48 -33.73 -3.07
C LEU A 19 -37.19 -32.65 -2.03
N SER A 20 -37.50 -32.91 -0.75
CA SER A 20 -37.23 -31.96 0.34
C SER A 20 -35.73 -31.74 0.53
N VAL A 21 -34.92 -32.80 0.46
CA VAL A 21 -33.46 -32.71 0.53
C VAL A 21 -32.89 -31.94 -0.67
N LEU A 22 -33.38 -32.23 -1.88
CA LEU A 22 -32.97 -31.50 -3.09
C LEU A 22 -33.33 -30.02 -3.02
N LEU A 23 -34.54 -29.68 -2.57
CA LEU A 23 -34.98 -28.29 -2.40
C LEU A 23 -34.14 -27.57 -1.35
N GLY A 24 -33.85 -28.23 -0.22
CA GLY A 24 -32.98 -27.68 0.83
C GLY A 24 -31.55 -27.42 0.34
N GLY A 25 -30.98 -28.33 -0.46
CA GLY A 25 -29.67 -28.16 -1.08
C GLY A 25 -29.63 -26.98 -2.05
N LEU A 26 -30.63 -26.86 -2.94
CA LEU A 26 -30.73 -25.75 -3.88
C LEU A 26 -30.94 -24.41 -3.17
N ALA A 27 -31.82 -24.35 -2.16
CA ALA A 27 -32.05 -23.14 -1.40
C ALA A 27 -30.78 -22.68 -0.65
N GLY A 28 -30.03 -23.61 -0.06
CA GLY A 28 -28.73 -23.32 0.55
C GLY A 28 -27.72 -22.77 -0.46
N TRP A 29 -27.66 -23.34 -1.66
CA TRP A 29 -26.77 -22.89 -2.72
C TRP A 29 -27.09 -21.47 -3.19
N VAL A 30 -28.36 -21.17 -3.49
CA VAL A 30 -28.81 -19.83 -3.91
C VAL A 30 -28.54 -18.78 -2.83
N GLN A 31 -28.73 -19.13 -1.54
CA GLN A 31 -28.41 -18.22 -0.44
C GLN A 31 -26.91 -17.93 -0.35
N LEU A 32 -26.06 -18.93 -0.59
CA LEU A 32 -24.62 -18.76 -0.62
C LEU A 32 -24.19 -17.86 -1.78
N GLU A 33 -24.67 -18.11 -2.99
CA GLU A 33 -24.39 -17.29 -4.17
C GLU A 33 -24.84 -15.84 -3.96
N SER A 34 -26.03 -15.62 -3.40
CA SER A 34 -26.53 -14.28 -3.10
C SER A 34 -25.64 -13.53 -2.11
N ARG A 35 -25.16 -14.20 -1.05
CA ARG A 35 -24.23 -13.60 -0.09
C ARG A 35 -22.88 -13.26 -0.72
N GLN A 36 -22.35 -14.14 -1.57
CA GLN A 36 -21.10 -13.90 -2.29
C GLN A 36 -21.22 -12.73 -3.27
N ALA A 37 -22.32 -12.67 -4.04
CA ALA A 37 -22.58 -11.59 -4.98
C ALA A 37 -22.70 -10.23 -4.26
N LEU A 38 -23.40 -10.20 -3.13
CA LEU A 38 -23.52 -8.99 -2.31
C LEU A 38 -22.17 -8.58 -1.71
N TRP A 39 -21.40 -9.51 -1.16
CA TRP A 39 -20.08 -9.22 -0.63
C TRP A 39 -19.14 -8.69 -1.70
N LEU A 40 -19.08 -9.33 -2.87
CA LEU A 40 -18.24 -8.90 -4.00
C LEU A 40 -18.61 -7.49 -4.44
N ARG A 41 -19.91 -7.20 -4.61
CA ARG A 41 -20.39 -5.86 -4.95
C ARG A 41 -19.94 -4.81 -3.93
N GLN A 42 -20.15 -5.07 -2.64
CA GLN A 42 -19.79 -4.11 -1.59
C GLN A 42 -18.28 -3.89 -1.50
N HIS A 43 -17.50 -4.97 -1.59
CA HIS A 43 -16.05 -4.90 -1.59
C HIS A 43 -15.52 -4.09 -2.78
N THR A 44 -15.98 -4.37 -4.00
CA THR A 44 -15.57 -3.63 -5.21
C THR A 44 -15.95 -2.14 -5.11
N GLN A 45 -17.15 -1.82 -4.61
CA GLN A 45 -17.54 -0.43 -4.39
C GLN A 45 -16.63 0.29 -3.39
N THR A 46 -16.18 -0.39 -2.33
CA THR A 46 -15.23 0.19 -1.36
C THR A 46 -13.84 0.39 -1.95
N VAL A 47 -13.35 -0.54 -2.78
CA VAL A 47 -12.08 -0.36 -3.50
C VAL A 47 -12.17 0.84 -4.44
N LEU A 48 -13.23 0.93 -5.25
CA LEU A 48 -13.45 2.09 -6.14
C LEU A 48 -13.57 3.41 -5.37
N ALA A 49 -14.14 3.41 -4.17
CA ALA A 49 -14.16 4.59 -3.31
C ALA A 49 -12.75 4.99 -2.85
N ALA A 50 -11.88 4.04 -2.52
CA ALA A 50 -10.48 4.31 -2.21
C ALA A 50 -9.74 4.87 -3.44
N GLU A 51 -9.98 4.34 -4.64
CA GLU A 51 -9.44 4.88 -5.90
C GLU A 51 -9.89 6.33 -6.15
N ALA A 52 -11.17 6.63 -5.87
CA ALA A 52 -11.71 7.98 -5.97
C ALA A 52 -10.99 8.96 -5.03
N GLY A 53 -10.61 8.52 -3.82
CA GLY A 53 -9.80 9.32 -2.90
C GLY A 53 -8.43 9.71 -3.49
N ILE A 54 -7.77 8.76 -4.17
CA ILE A 54 -6.52 9.04 -4.88
C ILE A 54 -6.78 10.07 -5.99
N ALA A 55 -7.81 9.86 -6.81
CA ALA A 55 -8.13 10.77 -7.90
C ALA A 55 -8.45 12.21 -7.42
N GLN A 56 -9.20 12.36 -6.32
CA GLN A 56 -9.53 13.67 -5.75
C GLN A 56 -8.30 14.43 -5.28
N VAL A 57 -7.40 13.75 -4.58
CA VAL A 57 -6.14 14.35 -4.11
C VAL A 57 -5.23 14.72 -5.29
N MET A 58 -5.14 13.87 -6.31
CA MET A 58 -4.30 14.15 -7.47
C MET A 58 -4.85 15.29 -8.35
N ALA A 59 -6.16 15.54 -8.31
CA ALA A 59 -6.79 16.63 -9.01
C ALA A 59 -6.48 18.01 -8.39
N ASP A 60 -6.23 18.07 -7.08
CA ASP A 60 -5.92 19.31 -6.37
C ASP A 60 -4.49 19.30 -5.82
N ARG A 61 -3.57 20.01 -6.49
CA ARG A 61 -2.15 20.07 -6.11
C ARG A 61 -1.87 20.94 -4.86
N ARG A 62 -2.89 21.44 -4.16
CA ARG A 62 -2.72 22.22 -2.92
C ARG A 62 -2.42 21.36 -1.70
N TRP A 63 -2.60 20.04 -1.78
CA TRP A 63 -2.32 19.14 -0.67
C TRP A 63 -0.82 19.04 -0.36
N VAL A 64 -0.50 19.04 0.93
CA VAL A 64 0.88 18.94 1.42
C VAL A 64 1.27 17.47 1.52
N ALA A 65 2.41 17.09 0.93
CA ALA A 65 2.88 15.70 0.89
C ALA A 65 3.73 15.30 2.13
N ASP A 66 3.31 15.70 3.32
CA ASP A 66 4.00 15.42 4.59
C ASP A 66 3.50 14.15 5.31
N GLY A 67 2.49 13.50 4.75
CA GLY A 67 1.86 12.31 5.28
C GLY A 67 0.78 12.58 6.32
N ARG A 68 0.27 13.82 6.43
CA ARG A 68 -0.92 14.11 7.24
C ARG A 68 -2.16 13.46 6.62
N ASP A 69 -3.06 12.97 7.48
CA ASP A 69 -4.33 12.41 7.03
C ASP A 69 -5.28 13.54 6.59
N ILE A 70 -5.80 13.39 5.37
CA ILE A 70 -6.75 14.29 4.74
C ILE A 70 -8.10 13.56 4.73
N PRO A 71 -9.07 13.99 5.56
CA PRO A 71 -10.41 13.43 5.53
C PRO A 71 -11.13 13.92 4.27
N LEU A 72 -11.62 12.98 3.47
CA LEU A 72 -12.42 13.22 2.27
C LEU A 72 -13.70 12.39 2.33
N ALA A 73 -14.64 12.70 1.46
CA ALA A 73 -15.86 11.93 1.30
C ALA A 73 -16.10 11.63 -0.18
N PHE A 74 -16.62 10.44 -0.45
CA PHE A 74 -17.04 10.05 -1.79
C PHE A 74 -18.31 9.21 -1.69
N ASP A 75 -19.43 9.78 -2.13
CA ASP A 75 -20.76 9.17 -2.02
C ASP A 75 -21.09 8.77 -0.57
N ASP A 76 -21.27 7.48 -0.28
CA ASP A 76 -21.51 6.94 1.05
C ASP A 76 -20.22 6.57 1.82
N ALA A 77 -19.05 6.73 1.20
CA ALA A 77 -17.76 6.37 1.76
C ALA A 77 -17.08 7.54 2.49
N GLN A 78 -16.58 7.26 3.70
CA GLN A 78 -15.61 8.10 4.39
C GLN A 78 -14.20 7.70 3.94
N LEU A 79 -13.41 8.69 3.51
CA LEU A 79 -12.08 8.46 2.99
C LEU A 79 -11.04 9.13 3.89
N HIS A 80 -9.94 8.43 4.14
CA HIS A 80 -8.75 8.97 4.78
C HIS A 80 -7.60 8.82 3.80
N VAL A 81 -7.13 9.94 3.25
CA VAL A 81 -6.07 9.94 2.24
C VAL A 81 -4.84 10.65 2.80
N SER A 82 -3.66 10.09 2.61
CA SER A 82 -2.40 10.76 2.95
C SER A 82 -1.47 10.77 1.75
N LEU A 83 -0.70 11.85 1.59
CA LEU A 83 0.33 11.96 0.57
C LEU A 83 1.69 12.05 1.25
N ARG A 84 2.67 11.31 0.74
CA ARG A 84 4.05 11.40 1.19
C ARG A 84 4.99 11.62 0.02
N SER A 85 5.85 12.62 0.13
CA SER A 85 6.95 12.83 -0.80
C SER A 85 8.07 11.80 -0.57
N GLU A 86 8.63 11.26 -1.66
CA GLU A 86 9.84 10.45 -1.60
C GLU A 86 11.09 11.28 -1.26
N ARG A 87 11.06 12.62 -1.40
CA ARG A 87 12.17 13.52 -1.03
C ARG A 87 12.49 13.51 0.46
N GLY A 88 11.54 13.08 1.30
CA GLY A 88 11.76 12.90 2.74
C GLY A 88 12.55 11.64 3.12
N LYS A 89 12.88 10.78 2.16
CA LYS A 89 13.57 9.50 2.36
C LYS A 89 15.01 9.55 1.85
N LEU A 90 15.83 8.63 2.33
CA LEU A 90 17.22 8.50 1.92
C LEU A 90 17.33 7.85 0.54
N TYR A 91 17.85 8.61 -0.43
CA TYR A 91 17.98 8.18 -1.81
C TYR A 91 19.18 7.25 -2.02
N LEU A 92 18.96 5.94 -2.13
CA LEU A 92 20.05 4.96 -2.10
C LEU A 92 21.03 5.05 -3.26
N ILE A 93 20.68 5.71 -4.36
CA ILE A 93 21.59 5.82 -5.51
C ILE A 93 22.73 6.80 -5.20
N ASN A 94 22.43 7.96 -4.58
CA ASN A 94 23.43 9.00 -4.30
C ASN A 94 23.69 9.29 -2.81
N ALA A 95 22.91 8.70 -1.89
CA ALA A 95 23.01 8.96 -0.46
C ALA A 95 24.44 8.86 0.09
N ASP A 96 24.79 9.77 0.98
CA ASP A 96 26.06 9.71 1.70
C ASP A 96 26.15 8.44 2.58
N LEU A 97 27.33 7.84 2.64
CA LEU A 97 27.55 6.58 3.37
C LEU A 97 27.45 6.77 4.89
N GLN A 98 27.81 7.94 5.40
CA GLN A 98 27.61 8.27 6.81
C GLN A 98 26.12 8.42 7.09
N ASP A 99 25.37 9.16 6.28
CA ASP A 99 23.91 9.28 6.45
C ASP A 99 23.23 7.90 6.46
N LEU A 100 23.60 6.97 5.56
CA LEU A 100 23.10 5.59 5.62
C LEU A 100 23.46 4.88 6.94
N THR A 101 24.69 5.04 7.43
CA THR A 101 25.15 4.45 8.68
C THR A 101 24.34 4.97 9.87
N HIS A 102 24.14 6.29 9.94
CA HIS A 102 23.35 6.96 10.97
C HIS A 102 21.89 6.51 10.96
N LEU A 103 21.29 6.41 9.76
CA LEU A 103 19.94 5.89 9.59
C LEU A 103 19.82 4.43 10.04
N ALA A 104 20.74 3.56 9.61
CA ALA A 104 20.73 2.15 9.97
C ALA A 104 20.82 1.95 11.49
N LEU A 105 21.67 2.73 12.18
CA LEU A 105 21.75 2.74 13.65
C LEU A 105 20.42 3.19 14.28
N ALA A 106 19.78 4.23 13.75
CA ALA A 106 18.47 4.68 14.23
C ALA A 106 17.36 3.64 14.03
N CYS A 107 17.45 2.83 12.97
CA CYS A 107 16.57 1.69 12.69
C CYS A 107 16.90 0.43 13.54
N GLY A 108 17.89 0.50 14.43
CA GLY A 108 18.26 -0.58 15.35
C GLY A 108 19.37 -1.52 14.88
N ALA A 109 20.14 -1.15 13.85
CA ALA A 109 21.33 -1.90 13.48
C ALA A 109 22.43 -1.76 14.55
N THR A 110 23.27 -2.79 14.69
CA THR A 110 24.53 -2.67 15.42
C THR A 110 25.54 -1.84 14.62
N PRO A 111 26.57 -1.24 15.26
CA PRO A 111 27.63 -0.50 14.57
C PRO A 111 28.34 -1.32 13.48
N ALA A 112 28.53 -2.62 13.71
CA ALA A 112 29.11 -3.53 12.74
C ALA A 112 28.19 -3.71 11.52
N GLN A 113 26.89 -3.92 11.73
CA GLN A 113 25.91 -4.03 10.66
C GLN A 113 25.80 -2.74 9.85
N ALA A 114 25.72 -1.58 10.50
CA ALA A 114 25.59 -0.29 9.82
C ALA A 114 26.81 -0.03 8.90
N THR A 115 28.02 -0.28 9.40
CA THR A 115 29.26 -0.18 8.60
C THR A 115 29.25 -1.17 7.44
N GLN A 116 28.79 -2.40 7.67
CA GLN A 116 28.73 -3.44 6.65
C GLN A 116 27.74 -3.10 5.53
N LEU A 117 26.58 -2.51 5.86
CA LEU A 117 25.59 -2.04 4.90
C LEU A 117 26.13 -0.89 4.05
N ALA A 118 26.76 0.12 4.67
CA ALA A 118 27.37 1.25 3.96
C ALA A 118 28.46 0.78 2.99
N LYS A 119 29.35 -0.12 3.45
CA LYS A 119 30.38 -0.73 2.59
C LYS A 119 29.78 -1.51 1.42
N ALA A 120 28.72 -2.28 1.66
CA ALA A 120 28.06 -3.04 0.61
C ALA A 120 27.40 -2.14 -0.44
N LEU A 121 26.83 -1.01 0.00
CA LEU A 121 26.29 0.01 -0.91
C LEU A 121 27.39 0.65 -1.75
N GLU A 122 28.50 1.05 -1.14
CA GLU A 122 29.65 1.64 -1.83
C GLU A 122 30.24 0.71 -2.89
N VAL A 123 30.47 -0.56 -2.51
CA VAL A 123 30.91 -1.61 -3.43
C VAL A 123 29.95 -1.73 -4.61
N ARG A 124 28.64 -1.73 -4.36
CA ARG A 124 27.64 -1.83 -5.43
C ARG A 124 27.68 -0.64 -6.38
N ARG A 125 27.89 0.59 -5.89
CA ARG A 125 27.97 1.80 -6.72
C ARG A 125 29.23 1.86 -7.58
N HIS A 126 30.39 1.50 -7.04
CA HIS A 126 31.68 1.74 -7.70
C HIS A 126 32.29 0.52 -8.38
N GLN A 127 31.92 -0.71 -7.99
CA GLN A 127 32.53 -1.94 -8.53
C GLN A 127 31.68 -2.60 -9.63
N GLY A 128 30.81 -1.83 -10.29
CA GLY A 128 30.08 -2.28 -11.48
C GLY A 128 28.97 -3.29 -11.23
N LEU A 129 28.51 -3.45 -9.99
CA LEU A 129 27.27 -4.18 -9.73
C LEU A 129 26.09 -3.39 -10.29
N ALA A 130 25.03 -4.10 -10.68
CA ALA A 130 23.81 -3.44 -11.11
C ALA A 130 23.25 -2.54 -9.98
N PRO A 131 22.80 -1.32 -10.31
CA PRO A 131 22.11 -0.48 -9.33
C PRO A 131 20.82 -1.18 -8.87
N PHE A 132 20.33 -0.78 -7.70
CA PHE A 132 19.07 -1.30 -7.19
C PHE A 132 17.94 -1.04 -8.18
N ARG A 133 17.21 -2.10 -8.55
CA ARG A 133 16.02 -1.99 -9.39
C ARG A 133 14.75 -1.88 -8.58
N VAL A 134 14.75 -2.53 -7.43
CA VAL A 134 13.63 -2.56 -6.47
C VAL A 134 14.18 -2.40 -5.06
N LEU A 135 13.39 -1.82 -4.16
CA LEU A 135 13.81 -1.60 -2.76
C LEU A 135 14.05 -2.91 -2.01
N GLU A 136 13.34 -3.96 -2.39
CA GLU A 136 13.39 -5.29 -1.76
C GLU A 136 14.78 -5.95 -1.90
N GLU A 137 15.59 -5.56 -2.89
CA GLU A 137 16.97 -6.03 -3.07
C GLU A 137 17.88 -5.61 -1.91
N VAL A 138 17.51 -4.60 -1.12
CA VAL A 138 18.23 -4.20 0.11
C VAL A 138 18.28 -5.33 1.14
N ARG A 139 17.30 -6.26 1.10
CA ARG A 139 17.31 -7.48 1.94
C ARG A 139 18.52 -8.37 1.72
N GLN A 140 19.12 -8.31 0.54
CA GLN A 140 20.25 -9.16 0.16
C GLN A 140 21.59 -8.58 0.65
N LEU A 141 21.59 -7.37 1.22
CA LEU A 141 22.82 -6.78 1.73
C LEU A 141 23.33 -7.55 2.95
N PRO A 142 24.65 -7.74 3.07
CA PRO A 142 25.25 -8.44 4.20
C PRO A 142 24.90 -7.77 5.54
N GLY A 143 24.55 -8.57 6.54
CA GLY A 143 24.18 -8.08 7.87
C GLY A 143 22.71 -7.64 8.02
N MET A 144 21.92 -7.70 6.94
CA MET A 144 20.50 -7.35 6.96
C MET A 144 19.65 -8.42 7.66
N THR A 145 18.84 -8.00 8.63
CA THR A 145 17.86 -8.86 9.32
C THR A 145 16.44 -8.44 8.91
N GLN A 146 15.45 -9.32 9.12
CA GLN A 146 14.06 -8.98 8.81
C GLN A 146 13.57 -7.75 9.60
N THR A 147 13.95 -7.65 10.87
CA THR A 147 13.59 -6.52 11.73
C THR A 147 14.23 -5.22 11.26
N LEU A 148 15.53 -5.25 10.92
CA LEU A 148 16.21 -4.07 10.40
C LEU A 148 15.63 -3.65 9.05
N TYR A 149 15.39 -4.61 8.17
CA TYR A 149 14.77 -4.36 6.86
C TYR A 149 13.40 -3.70 7.00
N SER A 150 12.53 -4.19 7.89
CA SER A 150 11.19 -3.62 8.06
C SER A 150 11.21 -2.20 8.62
N GLN A 151 12.22 -1.86 9.43
CA GLN A 151 12.40 -0.50 9.97
C GLN A 151 13.08 0.44 8.97
N LEU A 152 13.98 -0.08 8.14
CA LEU A 152 14.72 0.72 7.16
C LEU A 152 13.90 1.02 5.91
N LEU A 153 13.11 0.04 5.43
CA LEU A 153 12.33 0.14 4.18
C LEU A 153 11.48 1.43 4.05
N PRO A 154 10.73 1.89 5.06
CA PRO A 154 9.94 3.12 4.92
C PRO A 154 10.78 4.41 4.83
N GLU A 155 12.08 4.34 5.17
CA GLU A 155 12.98 5.48 5.27
C GLU A 155 13.92 5.63 4.06
N ILE A 156 13.90 4.68 3.12
CA ILE A 156 14.77 4.63 1.94
C ILE A 156 13.96 4.72 0.66
N THR A 157 14.57 5.25 -0.40
CA THR A 157 13.94 5.37 -1.72
C THR A 157 14.92 5.15 -2.86
N LEU A 158 14.37 4.79 -4.02
CA LEU A 158 15.06 4.80 -5.32
C LEU A 158 14.56 5.94 -6.22
N TRP A 159 13.68 6.79 -5.71
CA TRP A 159 12.97 7.82 -6.47
C TRP A 159 13.15 9.18 -5.79
N SER A 160 14.29 9.82 -6.01
CA SER A 160 14.56 11.17 -5.52
C SER A 160 15.61 11.84 -6.39
N ASP A 161 15.58 13.15 -6.43
CA ASP A 161 16.56 14.04 -7.06
C ASP A 161 17.53 14.66 -6.03
N LEU A 162 17.33 14.37 -4.74
CA LEU A 162 18.15 14.90 -3.65
C LEU A 162 19.15 13.88 -3.11
N ASP A 163 20.39 14.33 -2.87
CA ASP A 163 21.43 13.53 -2.21
C ASP A 163 21.14 13.32 -0.72
N ARG A 164 20.48 14.32 -0.09
CA ARG A 164 20.10 14.30 1.32
C ARG A 164 18.60 14.57 1.48
N PRO A 165 17.89 13.88 2.40
CA PRO A 165 16.44 14.04 2.53
C PRO A 165 16.03 15.48 2.86
N ASP A 166 14.92 15.92 2.26
CA ASP A 166 14.30 17.20 2.58
C ASP A 166 13.72 17.17 4.01
N PRO A 167 14.17 18.06 4.91
CA PRO A 167 13.69 18.10 6.29
C PRO A 167 12.18 18.34 6.44
N ALA A 168 11.55 18.96 5.45
CA ALA A 168 10.11 19.23 5.45
C ALA A 168 9.26 17.95 5.34
N PHE A 169 9.75 16.95 4.60
CA PHE A 169 9.05 15.69 4.35
C PHE A 169 9.63 14.50 5.14
N ALA A 170 10.77 14.70 5.80
CA ALA A 170 11.47 13.66 6.54
C ALA A 170 10.70 13.17 7.78
N SER A 171 10.68 11.85 7.98
CA SER A 171 10.05 11.23 9.14
C SER A 171 10.69 11.71 10.45
N PRO A 172 10.01 11.58 11.61
CA PRO A 172 10.62 11.88 12.90
C PRO A 172 11.92 11.08 13.16
N LEU A 173 11.97 9.83 12.68
CA LEU A 173 13.15 8.98 12.78
C LEU A 173 14.28 9.51 11.90
N MET A 174 14.00 9.80 10.62
CA MET A 174 14.97 10.35 9.67
C MET A 174 15.58 11.66 10.17
N ARG A 175 14.74 12.60 10.65
CA ARG A 175 15.21 13.88 11.17
C ARG A 175 16.13 13.71 12.37
N LYS A 176 15.82 12.77 13.26
CA LYS A 176 16.66 12.46 14.42
C LYS A 176 17.98 11.78 13.99
N ALA A 177 17.91 10.85 13.03
CA ALA A 177 19.07 10.10 12.58
C ALA A 177 20.12 11.00 11.92
N LEU A 178 19.68 11.91 11.04
CA LEU A 178 20.55 12.76 10.23
C LEU A 178 20.72 14.19 10.80
N ASN A 179 20.16 14.45 11.98
CA ASN A 179 20.15 15.76 12.62
C ASN A 179 19.61 16.88 11.70
N LEU A 180 18.49 16.60 11.03
CA LEU A 180 17.84 17.56 10.12
C LEU A 180 17.03 18.59 10.92
N PRO A 181 16.94 19.84 10.43
CA PRO A 181 16.10 20.85 11.07
C PRO A 181 14.62 20.47 11.01
N ARG A 182 13.81 21.04 11.90
CA ARG A 182 12.36 20.94 11.76
C ARG A 182 11.89 22.04 10.82
N GLN A 183 11.23 21.65 9.73
CA GLN A 183 10.69 22.55 8.72
C GLN A 183 9.22 22.20 8.44
N ASN A 184 8.41 23.20 8.09
CA ASN A 184 7.04 22.99 7.63
C ASN A 184 7.04 22.68 6.13
N ALA A 185 6.21 21.74 5.71
CA ALA A 185 6.08 21.32 4.32
C ALA A 185 5.13 22.18 3.49
N GLU A 186 4.38 23.09 4.12
CA GLU A 186 3.49 24.01 3.42
C GLU A 186 4.26 24.91 2.44
N GLY A 187 3.88 24.85 1.16
CA GLY A 187 4.51 25.60 0.08
C GLY A 187 5.87 25.07 -0.38
N VAL A 188 6.36 23.96 0.21
CA VAL A 188 7.57 23.26 -0.25
C VAL A 188 7.19 22.33 -1.40
N ASP A 189 7.99 22.32 -2.45
CA ASP A 189 7.80 21.42 -3.59
C ASP A 189 8.05 19.96 -3.16
N PRO A 190 7.03 19.08 -3.24
CA PRO A 190 7.17 17.69 -2.84
C PRO A 190 7.89 16.83 -3.89
N GLY A 191 8.30 17.39 -5.04
CA GLY A 191 8.93 16.66 -6.13
C GLY A 191 7.95 15.84 -6.96
N GLU A 192 8.51 15.05 -7.89
CA GLU A 192 7.72 14.37 -8.92
C GLU A 192 7.15 13.02 -8.46
N VAL A 193 7.75 12.37 -7.46
CA VAL A 193 7.30 11.04 -7.01
C VAL A 193 6.63 11.13 -5.65
N LEU A 194 5.35 10.75 -5.62
CA LEU A 194 4.51 10.77 -4.43
C LEU A 194 3.97 9.37 -4.14
N VAL A 195 3.81 9.08 -2.85
CA VAL A 195 3.06 7.93 -2.37
C VAL A 195 1.74 8.42 -1.83
N VAL A 196 0.65 7.91 -2.39
CA VAL A 196 -0.71 8.18 -1.95
C VAL A 196 -1.25 6.93 -1.26
N ASP A 197 -1.65 7.07 0.00
CA ASP A 197 -2.36 6.04 0.75
C ASP A 197 -3.80 6.49 0.92
N SER A 198 -4.76 5.70 0.45
CA SER A 198 -6.19 5.98 0.49
C SER A 198 -6.91 4.85 1.18
N ARG A 199 -7.56 5.15 2.31
CA ARG A 199 -8.40 4.21 3.04
C ARG A 199 -9.86 4.63 2.90
N ALA A 200 -10.70 3.74 2.42
CA ALA A 200 -12.13 3.92 2.34
C ALA A 200 -12.85 3.09 3.40
N GLU A 201 -13.85 3.68 4.03
CA GLU A 201 -14.78 3.04 4.94
C GLU A 201 -16.21 3.32 4.50
N ARG A 202 -17.00 2.26 4.29
CA ARG A 202 -18.39 2.32 3.84
C ARG A 202 -19.35 1.72 4.87
N PRO A 203 -20.64 2.08 4.85
CA PRO A 203 -21.64 1.54 5.76
C PRO A 203 -21.65 0.01 5.76
N GLY A 204 -21.82 -0.60 6.94
CA GLY A 204 -21.74 -2.06 7.10
C GLY A 204 -20.33 -2.59 7.37
N GLY A 205 -19.35 -1.73 7.61
CA GLY A 205 -17.99 -2.09 8.03
C GLY A 205 -17.07 -2.54 6.90
N TYR A 206 -17.46 -2.26 5.64
CA TYR A 206 -16.60 -2.54 4.50
C TYR A 206 -15.47 -1.52 4.47
N GLN A 207 -14.24 -2.02 4.49
CA GLN A 207 -13.03 -1.19 4.41
C GLN A 207 -12.15 -1.67 3.26
N ALA A 208 -11.50 -0.72 2.59
CA ALA A 208 -10.45 -0.98 1.61
C ALA A 208 -9.32 0.02 1.83
N ARG A 209 -8.09 -0.39 1.55
CA ARG A 209 -6.92 0.47 1.58
C ARG A 209 -6.17 0.27 0.27
N LEU A 210 -5.76 1.37 -0.35
CA LEU A 210 -4.95 1.37 -1.55
C LEU A 210 -3.73 2.24 -1.29
N GLN A 211 -2.55 1.72 -1.63
CA GLN A 211 -1.31 2.47 -1.62
C GLN A 211 -0.72 2.50 -3.03
N VAL A 212 -0.53 3.70 -3.55
CA VAL A 212 -0.09 3.92 -4.92
C VAL A 212 1.11 4.85 -4.93
N THR A 213 2.18 4.43 -5.60
CA THR A 213 3.31 5.31 -5.92
C THR A 213 3.08 5.89 -7.31
N VAL A 214 3.04 7.21 -7.41
CA VAL A 214 2.78 7.93 -8.66
C VAL A 214 3.97 8.81 -9.03
N LEU A 215 4.26 8.88 -10.32
CA LEU A 215 5.13 9.88 -10.93
C LEU A 215 4.24 10.95 -11.55
N LEU A 216 4.32 12.17 -11.04
CA LEU A 216 3.70 13.35 -11.64
C LEU A 216 4.30 13.56 -13.02
N SER A 217 3.44 13.67 -14.04
CA SER A 217 3.92 13.97 -15.39
C SER A 217 4.00 15.49 -15.56
N PRO A 218 5.19 16.06 -15.82
CA PRO A 218 5.35 17.52 -15.98
C PRO A 218 4.95 18.04 -17.36
N SER A 219 4.76 17.17 -18.37
CA SER A 219 4.45 17.59 -19.74
C SER A 219 2.97 17.94 -19.92
N GLU A 220 2.67 19.18 -20.31
CA GLU A 220 1.31 19.65 -20.63
C GLU A 220 0.64 18.87 -21.79
N ASP A 221 1.42 18.17 -22.62
CA ASP A 221 0.95 17.38 -23.76
C ASP A 221 0.49 15.95 -23.41
N SER A 222 0.69 15.47 -22.18
CA SER A 222 0.24 14.13 -21.79
C SER A 222 -1.20 14.14 -21.29
N ALA A 223 -2.07 13.35 -21.92
CA ALA A 223 -3.47 13.20 -21.51
C ALA A 223 -3.66 12.65 -20.07
N GLN A 224 -2.60 12.08 -19.47
CA GLN A 224 -2.63 11.59 -18.09
C GLN A 224 -1.82 12.51 -17.17
N PRO A 225 -2.41 13.01 -16.07
CA PRO A 225 -1.73 13.93 -15.15
C PRO A 225 -0.63 13.27 -14.30
N TYR A 226 -0.63 11.94 -14.19
CA TYR A 226 0.37 11.15 -13.47
C TYR A 226 0.44 9.72 -14.02
N ARG A 227 1.56 9.05 -13.75
CA ARG A 227 1.78 7.63 -14.06
C ARG A 227 1.90 6.82 -12.79
N VAL A 228 1.20 5.70 -12.70
CA VAL A 228 1.35 4.76 -11.58
C VAL A 228 2.64 3.96 -11.75
N LEU A 229 3.52 4.03 -10.76
CA LEU A 229 4.76 3.24 -10.67
C LEU A 229 4.56 1.95 -9.87
N ARG A 230 3.75 1.99 -8.82
CA ARG A 230 3.45 0.85 -7.94
C ARG A 230 2.01 0.93 -7.44
N TRP A 231 1.33 -0.21 -7.39
CA TRP A 231 -0.03 -0.35 -6.87
C TRP A 231 -0.07 -1.47 -5.83
N GLN A 232 -0.68 -1.22 -4.68
CA GLN A 232 -0.84 -2.17 -3.59
C GLN A 232 -2.24 -2.04 -2.97
N GLU A 233 -2.92 -3.18 -2.82
CA GLU A 233 -4.25 -3.31 -2.19
C GLU A 233 -4.16 -4.12 -0.89
#